data_AF-A0A953A7H2-F1
#
_entry.id   AF-A0A953A7H2-F1
#
_cell.length_a   1.000
_cell.length_b   1.000
_cell.length_c   1.000
_cell.angle_alpha   90.00
_cell.angle_beta   90.00
_cell.angle_gamma   90.00
#
_symmetry.space_group_name_H-M   'P 1'
#
loop_
_entity.id
_entity.type
_entity.pdbx_description
1 polymer ?
#
loop_
_entity_poly.entity_id
_entity_poly.type
_entity_poly.pdbx_seq_one_letter_code
_entity_poly.pdbx_strand_id
1 'polypeptide(L)'
;MANIYYDADANLELIQSKRVAVIGYGSQGHAHALNMRDNGCNVVVGLPAGSKSREKAEADGLQVMTTAEAAAQADIIMLLIPDQYHREVFERDIRPGLAPGKMLMVAHGFSIHYSQIVPPPDIDVAMVAPKSPGHMMRRLFTEGVGVPALWAVYQDATGQAEALTLAYARAVGCTRAGVLRTTFAEETETDLFGEQAVLCGGLTALIRAGFETLVEAGYQPEVAYFECLHEMKLIVDLMYQGGMSYMRYSISDTAEYGDYVSGPRLINEQVRNEMRKILREIQDGTFATRWILENQAGRPAFQAMRRSNAQHQIEQIGSELRAMMPWLKPVDKRPEIAGPTKK
;
A
#
# COMPACT_ATOMS: atom_id res chain seq x y z
N MET A 1 4.82 21.91 -14.26
CA MET A 1 5.48 20.72 -13.68
C MET A 1 4.86 20.51 -12.31
N ALA A 2 4.55 19.28 -11.89
CA ALA A 2 4.00 19.06 -10.55
C ALA A 2 5.02 19.50 -9.49
N ASN A 3 4.56 20.09 -8.39
CA ASN A 3 5.45 20.48 -7.29
C ASN A 3 5.85 19.22 -6.51
N ILE A 4 7.13 18.87 -6.58
CA ILE A 4 7.74 17.79 -5.82
C ILE A 4 8.49 18.43 -4.65
N TYR A 5 8.21 17.94 -3.44
CA TYR A 5 8.76 18.43 -2.19
C TYR A 5 9.78 17.44 -1.64
N TYR A 6 10.88 17.95 -1.13
CA TYR A 6 11.97 17.19 -0.54
C TYR A 6 12.20 17.60 0.92
N ASP A 7 13.23 17.05 1.56
CA ASP A 7 13.55 17.34 2.96
C ASP A 7 13.68 18.84 3.24
N ALA A 8 14.22 19.62 2.29
CA ALA A 8 14.38 21.07 2.43
C ALA A 8 13.04 21.83 2.51
N ASP A 9 11.97 21.24 1.99
CA ASP A 9 10.65 21.87 1.90
C ASP A 9 9.72 21.51 3.08
N ALA A 10 10.14 20.60 3.96
CA ALA A 10 9.32 20.08 5.06
C ALA A 10 10.01 20.27 6.41
N ASN A 11 9.40 21.00 7.35
CA ASN A 11 9.96 21.20 8.69
C ASN A 11 9.62 20.03 9.63
N LEU A 12 10.63 19.21 9.96
CA LEU A 12 10.47 18.06 10.87
C LEU A 12 10.07 18.47 12.30
N GLU A 13 10.49 19.65 12.78
CA GLU A 13 10.23 20.09 14.16
C GLU A 13 8.72 20.24 14.44
N LEU A 14 7.93 20.55 13.40
CA LEU A 14 6.48 20.69 13.51
C LEU A 14 5.84 19.39 14.00
N ILE A 15 6.27 18.23 13.50
CA ILE A 15 5.71 16.94 13.89
C ILE A 15 6.35 16.39 15.17
N GLN A 16 7.61 16.71 15.45
CA GLN A 16 8.30 16.29 16.68
C GLN A 16 7.68 16.91 17.94
N SER A 17 7.12 18.12 17.80
CA SER A 17 6.38 18.78 18.88
C SER A 17 4.97 18.22 19.14
N LYS A 18 4.49 17.29 18.29
CA LYS A 18 3.15 16.70 18.36
C LYS A 18 3.20 15.27 18.85
N ARG A 19 2.16 14.84 19.55
CA ARG A 19 1.92 13.43 19.85
C ARG A 19 1.13 12.79 18.71
N VAL A 20 1.70 11.76 18.11
CA VAL A 20 1.13 11.06 16.95
C VAL A 20 0.68 9.65 17.36
N ALA A 21 -0.61 9.37 17.19
CA ALA A 21 -1.15 8.02 17.33
C ALA A 21 -1.17 7.31 15.98
N VAL A 22 -0.41 6.23 15.86
CA VAL A 22 -0.48 5.29 14.74
C VAL A 22 -1.48 4.19 15.09
N ILE A 23 -2.63 4.17 14.43
CA ILE A 23 -3.68 3.18 14.68
C ILE A 23 -3.46 1.97 13.76
N GLY A 24 -3.11 0.84 14.37
CA GLY A 24 -2.73 -0.38 13.65
C GLY A 24 -1.22 -0.57 13.52
N TYR A 25 -0.79 -1.84 13.52
CA TYR A 25 0.64 -2.21 13.46
C TYR A 25 0.90 -3.32 12.42
N GLY A 26 0.24 -3.17 11.26
CA GLY A 26 0.43 -4.02 10.08
C GLY A 26 1.62 -3.56 9.22
N SER A 27 1.55 -3.79 7.90
CA SER A 27 2.61 -3.42 6.95
C SER A 27 3.01 -1.95 7.04
N GLN A 28 2.05 -1.02 6.85
CA GLN A 28 2.30 0.42 6.92
C GLN A 28 2.45 0.91 8.36
N GLY A 29 1.59 0.48 9.29
CA GLY A 29 1.62 0.91 10.70
C GLY A 29 2.99 0.72 11.37
N HIS A 30 3.62 -0.44 11.15
CA HIS A 30 4.97 -0.72 11.63
C HIS A 30 6.00 0.24 11.02
N ALA A 31 5.96 0.47 9.70
CA ALA A 31 6.93 1.33 9.02
C ALA A 31 6.81 2.79 9.47
N HIS A 32 5.59 3.32 9.48
CA HIS A 32 5.33 4.69 9.91
C HIS A 32 5.78 4.91 11.36
N ALA A 33 5.35 4.04 12.28
CA ALA A 33 5.68 4.19 13.69
C ALA A 33 7.20 4.14 13.95
N LEU A 34 7.91 3.18 13.36
CA LEU A 34 9.35 3.05 13.58
C LEU A 34 10.17 4.14 12.90
N ASN A 35 9.77 4.57 11.69
CA ASN A 35 10.47 5.65 11.01
C ASN A 35 10.30 6.98 11.77
N MET A 36 9.10 7.26 12.27
CA MET A 36 8.84 8.44 13.11
C MET A 36 9.61 8.40 14.42
N ARG A 37 9.64 7.24 15.10
CA ARG A 37 10.42 7.03 16.32
C ARG A 37 11.91 7.30 16.09
N ASP A 38 12.48 6.75 15.01
CA ASP A 38 13.89 6.91 14.67
C ASP A 38 14.23 8.37 14.29
N ASN A 39 13.24 9.13 13.82
CA ASN A 39 13.32 10.58 13.62
C ASN A 39 12.94 11.41 14.86
N GLY A 40 12.88 10.80 16.05
CA GLY A 40 12.68 11.51 17.32
C GLY A 40 11.26 12.05 17.56
N CYS A 41 10.25 11.53 16.84
CA CYS A 41 8.87 11.95 17.03
C CYS A 41 8.23 11.24 18.25
N ASN A 42 7.32 11.93 18.94
CA ASN A 42 6.49 11.35 20.00
C ASN A 42 5.38 10.50 19.40
N VAL A 43 5.66 9.22 19.17
CA VAL A 43 4.73 8.26 18.56
C VAL A 43 4.21 7.23 19.56
N VAL A 44 2.91 6.95 19.47
CA VAL A 44 2.26 5.84 20.18
C VAL A 44 1.48 4.98 19.21
N VAL A 45 1.33 3.70 19.55
CA VAL A 45 0.57 2.75 18.73
C VAL A 45 -0.76 2.43 19.41
N GLY A 46 -1.86 2.69 18.71
CA GLY A 46 -3.21 2.30 19.14
C GLY A 46 -3.56 0.91 18.60
N LEU A 47 -3.79 -0.04 19.50
CA LEU A 47 -4.18 -1.41 19.16
C LEU A 47 -5.31 -1.91 20.08
N PRO A 48 -6.23 -2.75 19.59
CA PRO A 48 -7.15 -3.47 20.47
C PRO A 48 -6.40 -4.24 21.56
N ALA A 49 -6.99 -4.36 22.76
CA ALA A 49 -6.35 -5.02 23.90
C ALA A 49 -5.92 -6.46 23.60
N GLY A 50 -6.71 -7.20 22.79
CA GLY A 50 -6.39 -8.56 22.37
C GLY A 50 -5.55 -8.68 21.09
N SER A 51 -4.98 -7.58 20.56
CA SER A 51 -4.22 -7.65 19.30
C SER A 51 -2.93 -8.45 19.45
N LYS A 52 -2.70 -9.41 18.54
CA LYS A 52 -1.46 -10.19 18.45
C LYS A 52 -0.22 -9.34 18.14
N SER A 53 -0.39 -8.11 17.66
CA SER A 53 0.72 -7.22 17.31
C SER A 53 1.23 -6.37 18.48
N ARG A 54 0.59 -6.41 19.66
CA ARG A 54 0.98 -5.58 20.82
C ARG A 54 2.38 -5.91 21.29
N GLU A 55 2.64 -7.19 21.57
CA GLU A 55 3.96 -7.66 22.03
C GLU A 55 5.07 -7.28 21.04
N LYS A 56 4.79 -7.38 19.73
CA LYS A 56 5.75 -6.97 18.71
C LYS A 56 6.02 -5.46 18.78
N ALA A 57 4.99 -4.63 18.83
CA ALA A 57 5.16 -3.18 18.89
C ALA A 57 5.91 -2.73 20.17
N GLU A 58 5.63 -3.37 21.31
CA GLU A 58 6.33 -3.12 22.58
C GLU A 58 7.80 -3.57 22.51
N ALA A 59 8.08 -4.75 21.93
CA ALA A 59 9.44 -5.24 21.69
C ALA A 59 10.22 -4.34 20.72
N ASP A 60 9.52 -3.74 19.77
CA ASP A 60 10.05 -2.70 18.90
C ASP A 60 10.11 -1.31 19.61
N GLY A 61 10.04 -1.25 20.94
CA GLY A 61 10.30 -0.05 21.74
C GLY A 61 9.26 1.07 21.60
N LEU A 62 8.03 0.74 21.20
CA LEU A 62 6.94 1.70 21.08
C LEU A 62 6.00 1.62 22.29
N GLN A 63 5.47 2.77 22.71
CA GLN A 63 4.37 2.79 23.66
C GLN A 63 3.09 2.30 22.98
N VAL A 64 2.43 1.30 23.56
CA VAL A 64 1.18 0.74 23.05
C VAL A 64 0.02 1.02 24.00
N MET A 65 -1.10 1.51 23.45
CA MET A 65 -2.33 1.82 24.18
C MET A 65 -3.53 1.18 23.49
N THR A 66 -4.72 1.26 24.08
CA THR A 66 -5.93 0.99 23.31
C THR A 66 -6.12 2.05 22.22
N THR A 67 -6.84 1.71 21.14
CA THR A 67 -7.13 2.67 20.06
C THR A 67 -7.77 3.96 20.59
N ALA A 68 -8.73 3.84 21.51
CA ALA A 68 -9.43 4.97 22.08
C ALA A 68 -8.52 5.86 22.93
N GLU A 69 -7.68 5.28 23.79
CA GLU A 69 -6.71 6.03 24.60
C GLU A 69 -5.69 6.75 23.73
N ALA A 70 -5.15 6.08 22.71
CA ALA A 70 -4.20 6.67 21.77
C ALA A 70 -4.82 7.85 21.02
N ALA A 71 -6.04 7.69 20.49
CA ALA A 71 -6.75 8.74 19.77
C ALA A 71 -7.09 9.94 20.66
N ALA A 72 -7.51 9.69 21.92
CA ALA A 72 -7.81 10.75 22.87
C ALA A 72 -6.57 11.60 23.23
N GLN A 73 -5.40 10.98 23.37
CA GLN A 73 -4.17 11.66 23.79
C GLN A 73 -3.37 12.30 22.66
N ALA A 74 -3.60 11.91 21.41
CA ALA A 74 -2.82 12.40 20.28
C ALA A 74 -3.36 13.72 19.70
N ASP A 75 -2.44 14.53 19.17
CA ASP A 75 -2.75 15.68 18.33
C ASP A 75 -3.06 15.25 16.89
N ILE A 76 -2.37 14.18 16.44
CA ILE A 76 -2.47 13.65 15.08
C ILE A 76 -2.75 12.16 15.15
N ILE A 77 -3.78 11.70 14.46
CA ILE A 77 -4.24 10.32 14.46
C ILE A 77 -4.08 9.78 13.05
N MET A 78 -3.12 8.88 12.84
CA MET A 78 -2.86 8.23 11.57
C MET A 78 -3.50 6.84 11.54
N LEU A 79 -4.48 6.63 10.65
CA LEU A 79 -5.26 5.40 10.53
C LEU A 79 -4.63 4.45 9.51
N LEU A 80 -4.00 3.36 10.00
CA LEU A 80 -3.25 2.37 9.21
C LEU A 80 -3.72 0.93 9.45
N ILE A 81 -5.01 0.79 9.75
CA ILE A 81 -5.73 -0.49 9.70
C ILE A 81 -6.33 -0.68 8.29
N PRO A 82 -6.78 -1.90 7.93
CA PRO A 82 -7.44 -2.13 6.65
C PRO A 82 -8.70 -1.27 6.46
N ASP A 83 -8.90 -0.73 5.26
CA ASP A 83 -9.92 0.29 4.94
C ASP A 83 -11.35 -0.13 5.31
N GLN A 84 -11.68 -1.42 5.20
CA GLN A 84 -13.00 -1.93 5.54
C GLN A 84 -13.37 -1.76 7.04
N TYR A 85 -12.37 -1.57 7.90
CA TYR A 85 -12.59 -1.38 9.35
C TYR A 85 -12.56 0.10 9.75
N HIS A 86 -12.21 1.01 8.85
CA HIS A 86 -12.06 2.43 9.15
C HIS A 86 -13.32 3.01 9.75
N ARG A 87 -14.49 2.77 9.15
CA ARG A 87 -15.77 3.30 9.65
C ARG A 87 -16.07 2.86 11.09
N GLU A 88 -15.97 1.57 11.36
CA GLU A 88 -16.29 1.03 12.70
C GLU A 88 -15.34 1.57 13.76
N VAL A 89 -14.03 1.51 13.50
CA VAL A 89 -13.01 1.99 14.44
C VAL A 89 -13.07 3.50 14.61
N PHE A 90 -13.35 4.23 13.52
CA PHE A 90 -13.50 5.66 13.58
C PHE A 90 -14.66 6.06 14.50
N GLU A 91 -15.86 5.53 14.27
CA GLU A 91 -17.04 5.87 15.08
C GLU A 91 -16.90 5.44 16.54
N ARG A 92 -16.37 4.24 16.79
CA ARG A 92 -16.26 3.68 18.15
C ARG A 92 -15.12 4.28 18.96
N ASP A 93 -13.92 4.34 18.38
CA ASP A 93 -12.69 4.54 19.14
C ASP A 93 -12.06 5.92 18.87
N ILE A 94 -12.24 6.50 17.69
CA ILE A 94 -11.55 7.75 17.30
C ILE A 94 -12.44 8.97 17.51
N ARG A 95 -13.66 8.95 16.98
CA ARG A 95 -14.62 10.07 17.01
C ARG A 95 -14.82 10.64 18.42
N PRO A 96 -14.97 9.82 19.49
CA PRO A 96 -15.14 10.36 20.84
C PRO A 96 -13.94 11.16 21.37
N GLY A 97 -12.74 10.90 20.85
CA GLY A 97 -11.50 11.59 21.24
C GLY A 97 -11.08 12.75 20.33
N LEU A 98 -11.88 13.06 19.30
CA LEU A 98 -11.64 14.20 18.41
C LEU A 98 -12.08 15.51 19.10
N ALA A 99 -11.32 16.57 18.83
CA ALA A 99 -11.56 17.92 19.32
C ALA A 99 -10.98 18.95 18.33
N PRO A 100 -11.44 20.22 18.34
CA PRO A 100 -10.89 21.26 17.49
C PRO A 100 -9.36 21.31 17.55
N GLY A 101 -8.73 21.45 16.38
CA GLY A 101 -7.27 21.55 16.26
C GLY A 101 -6.51 20.23 16.19
N LYS A 102 -7.19 19.08 16.32
CA LYS A 102 -6.61 17.77 16.00
C LYS A 102 -6.57 17.53 14.50
N MET A 103 -5.76 16.56 14.09
CA MET A 103 -5.68 16.10 12.70
C MET A 103 -5.96 14.60 12.59
N LEU A 104 -6.83 14.22 11.65
CA LEU A 104 -6.98 12.85 11.17
C LEU A 104 -6.14 12.66 9.90
N MET A 105 -5.36 11.59 9.85
CA MET A 105 -4.60 11.20 8.68
C MET A 105 -4.91 9.78 8.25
N VAL A 106 -4.85 9.54 6.94
CA VAL A 106 -4.90 8.21 6.32
C VAL A 106 -3.69 8.03 5.39
N ALA A 107 -3.37 6.78 5.03
CA ALA A 107 -2.38 6.50 3.97
C ALA A 107 -3.00 6.08 2.64
N HIS A 108 -4.34 6.05 2.58
CA HIS A 108 -5.13 5.85 1.36
C HIS A 108 -6.47 6.59 1.53
N GLY A 109 -6.92 7.26 0.48
CA GLY A 109 -8.08 8.15 0.54
C GLY A 109 -9.44 7.43 0.59
N PHE A 110 -9.50 6.11 0.37
CA PHE A 110 -10.72 5.31 0.21
C PHE A 110 -11.86 5.69 1.16
N SER A 111 -11.60 5.68 2.47
CA SER A 111 -12.65 5.85 3.47
C SER A 111 -13.18 7.28 3.56
N ILE A 112 -12.38 8.27 3.16
CA ILE A 112 -12.82 9.67 3.08
C ILE A 112 -13.50 9.92 1.74
N HIS A 113 -12.88 9.51 0.63
CA HIS A 113 -13.39 9.74 -0.72
C HIS A 113 -14.75 9.07 -0.96
N TYR A 114 -14.94 7.83 -0.51
CA TYR A 114 -16.22 7.12 -0.60
C TYR A 114 -17.11 7.27 0.65
N SER A 115 -16.90 8.33 1.44
CA SER A 115 -17.79 8.73 2.55
C SER A 115 -18.03 7.65 3.62
N GLN A 116 -17.08 6.73 3.82
CA GLN A 116 -17.13 5.75 4.91
C GLN A 116 -16.80 6.39 6.26
N ILE A 117 -16.01 7.45 6.25
CA ILE A 117 -15.78 8.37 7.35
C ILE A 117 -16.25 9.76 6.91
N VAL A 118 -17.07 10.40 7.74
CA VAL A 118 -17.43 11.81 7.61
C VAL A 118 -16.82 12.55 8.81
N PRO A 119 -15.68 13.24 8.61
CA PRO A 119 -14.98 13.93 9.69
C PRO A 119 -15.78 15.16 10.18
N PRO A 120 -15.67 15.52 11.47
CA PRO A 120 -16.16 16.81 11.97
C PRO A 120 -15.51 17.99 11.23
N PRO A 121 -16.18 19.14 11.06
CA PRO A 121 -15.67 20.29 10.29
C PRO A 121 -14.54 21.08 10.98
N ASP A 122 -14.27 20.82 12.26
CA ASP A 122 -13.36 21.57 13.13
C ASP A 122 -11.99 20.91 13.33
N ILE A 123 -11.71 19.83 12.61
CA ILE A 123 -10.40 19.14 12.61
C ILE A 123 -9.68 19.27 11.27
N ASP A 124 -8.38 19.02 11.23
CA ASP A 124 -7.69 18.84 9.96
C ASP A 124 -7.86 17.41 9.46
N VAL A 125 -7.88 17.23 8.14
CA VAL A 125 -7.94 15.91 7.49
C VAL A 125 -6.96 15.89 6.33
N ALA A 126 -5.99 15.00 6.41
CA ALA A 126 -4.91 14.92 5.43
C ALA A 126 -4.47 13.48 5.15
N MET A 127 -3.57 13.33 4.19
CA MET A 127 -3.07 12.03 3.77
C MET A 127 -1.60 12.12 3.37
N VAL A 128 -0.87 11.06 3.72
CA VAL A 128 0.44 10.74 3.15
C VAL A 128 0.39 9.29 2.73
N ALA A 129 0.46 9.04 1.42
CA ALA A 129 0.33 7.73 0.78
C ALA A 129 1.68 7.30 0.18
N PRO A 130 2.53 6.55 0.92
CA PRO A 130 3.76 5.99 0.38
C PRO A 130 3.44 5.03 -0.77
N LYS A 131 4.10 5.21 -1.92
CA LYS A 131 3.93 4.36 -3.10
C LYS A 131 4.84 3.14 -3.01
N SER A 132 4.70 2.41 -1.91
CA SER A 132 5.49 1.22 -1.57
C SER A 132 4.77 0.39 -0.50
N PRO A 133 4.90 -0.96 -0.54
CA PRO A 133 4.58 -1.79 0.62
C PRO A 133 5.35 -1.32 1.87
N GLY A 134 4.69 -1.34 3.02
CA GLY A 134 5.27 -0.82 4.27
C GLY A 134 6.56 -1.53 4.73
N HIS A 135 6.68 -2.85 4.53
CA HIS A 135 7.94 -3.55 4.84
C HIS A 135 9.13 -3.07 3.99
N MET A 136 8.89 -2.73 2.71
CA MET A 136 9.90 -2.14 1.84
C MET A 136 10.21 -0.71 2.24
N MET A 137 9.19 0.08 2.59
CA MET A 137 9.36 1.43 3.12
C MET A 137 10.26 1.45 4.36
N ARG A 138 10.03 0.55 5.33
CA ARG A 138 10.88 0.45 6.53
C ARG A 138 12.31 0.08 6.18
N ARG A 139 12.50 -0.91 5.32
CA ARG A 139 13.83 -1.36 4.90
C ARG A 139 14.63 -0.24 4.24
N LEU A 140 14.05 0.41 3.23
CA LEU A 140 14.69 1.50 2.51
C LEU A 140 14.99 2.67 3.46
N PHE A 141 14.10 2.98 4.39
CA PHE A 141 14.35 4.00 5.42
C PHE A 141 15.61 3.72 6.24
N THR A 142 15.79 2.48 6.70
CA THR A 142 16.97 2.08 7.47
C THR A 142 18.25 2.02 6.65
N GLU A 143 18.14 1.90 5.33
CA GLU A 143 19.26 1.99 4.38
C GLU A 143 19.59 3.46 4.01
N GLY A 144 18.92 4.44 4.64
CA GLY A 144 19.11 5.87 4.37
C GLY A 144 18.34 6.38 3.14
N VAL A 145 17.56 5.51 2.50
CA VAL A 145 16.74 5.82 1.33
C VAL A 145 15.32 6.20 1.79
N GLY A 146 14.50 6.75 0.90
CA GLY A 146 13.07 6.98 1.11
C GLY A 146 12.24 6.28 0.05
N VAL A 147 10.92 6.32 0.20
CA VAL A 147 9.99 5.91 -0.87
C VAL A 147 9.19 7.13 -1.32
N PRO A 148 8.92 7.30 -2.63
CA PRO A 148 8.04 8.35 -3.09
C PRO A 148 6.68 8.25 -2.41
N ALA A 149 6.05 9.39 -2.16
CA ALA A 149 4.70 9.43 -1.63
C ALA A 149 3.86 10.50 -2.30
N LEU A 150 2.55 10.28 -2.28
CA LEU A 150 1.58 11.33 -2.54
C LEU A 150 1.13 11.94 -1.22
N TRP A 151 0.81 13.23 -1.23
CA TRP A 151 0.20 13.89 -0.07
C TRP A 151 -0.97 14.77 -0.48
N ALA A 152 -1.98 14.86 0.38
CA ALA A 152 -3.17 15.67 0.13
C ALA A 152 -3.75 16.21 1.44
N VAL A 153 -4.46 17.34 1.34
CA VAL A 153 -5.29 17.90 2.40
C VAL A 153 -6.74 17.89 1.93
N TYR A 154 -7.62 17.24 2.67
CA TYR A 154 -9.06 17.21 2.43
C TYR A 154 -9.76 18.36 3.16
N GLN A 155 -9.33 18.64 4.40
CA GLN A 155 -9.88 19.68 5.26
C GLN A 155 -8.75 20.35 6.04
N ASP A 156 -8.73 21.69 6.01
CA ASP A 156 -7.77 22.52 6.75
C ASP A 156 -8.54 23.47 7.67
N ALA A 157 -8.90 22.98 8.86
CA ALA A 157 -9.63 23.75 9.86
C ALA A 157 -8.71 24.70 10.64
N THR A 158 -7.41 24.37 10.74
CA THR A 158 -6.45 25.14 11.53
C THR A 158 -5.63 26.14 10.71
N GLY A 159 -5.56 25.97 9.39
CA GLY A 159 -4.63 26.67 8.51
C GLY A 159 -3.20 26.12 8.57
N GLN A 160 -2.98 24.98 9.23
CA GLN A 160 -1.68 24.32 9.40
C GLN A 160 -1.62 22.94 8.75
N ALA A 161 -2.71 22.46 8.13
CA ALA A 161 -2.80 21.09 7.66
C ALA A 161 -1.70 20.74 6.65
N GLU A 162 -1.42 21.66 5.71
CA GLU A 162 -0.40 21.45 4.68
C GLU A 162 1.01 21.31 5.29
N ALA A 163 1.40 22.23 6.18
CA ALA A 163 2.73 22.21 6.81
C ALA A 163 2.93 20.97 7.68
N LEU A 164 1.91 20.58 8.46
CA LEU A 164 1.94 19.36 9.28
C LEU A 164 1.97 18.09 8.43
N THR A 165 1.28 18.06 7.29
CA THR A 165 1.28 16.90 6.38
C THR A 165 2.64 16.69 5.73
N LEU A 166 3.30 17.77 5.29
CA LEU A 166 4.67 17.70 4.78
C LEU A 166 5.67 17.30 5.88
N ALA A 167 5.52 17.84 7.09
CA ALA A 167 6.31 17.42 8.24
C ALA A 167 6.13 15.93 8.55
N TYR A 168 4.90 15.41 8.50
CA TYR A 168 4.62 13.99 8.65
C TYR A 168 5.30 13.16 7.55
N ALA A 169 5.20 13.58 6.28
CA ALA A 169 5.85 12.91 5.16
C ALA A 169 7.38 12.82 5.33
N ARG A 170 7.99 13.87 5.89
CA ARG A 170 9.40 13.86 6.29
C ARG A 170 9.70 12.93 7.45
N ALA A 171 8.85 12.91 8.48
CA ALA A 171 9.01 12.05 9.64
C ALA A 171 8.99 10.56 9.28
N VAL A 172 8.24 10.18 8.25
CA VAL A 172 8.22 8.79 7.75
C VAL A 172 9.28 8.51 6.67
N GLY A 173 10.02 9.55 6.26
CA GLY A 173 11.18 9.50 5.35
C GLY A 173 10.87 9.58 3.86
N CYS A 174 9.63 9.88 3.47
CA CYS A 174 9.24 9.93 2.06
C CYS A 174 9.86 11.10 1.30
N THR A 175 10.10 12.23 1.97
CA THR A 175 10.71 13.43 1.37
C THR A 175 12.17 13.22 0.92
N ARG A 176 12.84 12.15 1.35
CA ARG A 176 14.15 11.74 0.81
C ARG A 176 14.08 11.33 -0.66
N ALA A 177 12.97 10.72 -1.07
CA ALA A 177 12.72 10.32 -2.45
C ALA A 177 11.88 11.35 -3.24
N GLY A 178 11.22 12.26 -2.53
CA GLY A 178 10.33 13.28 -3.07
C GLY A 178 8.87 12.92 -2.85
N VAL A 179 8.06 13.92 -2.48
CA VAL A 179 6.61 13.78 -2.31
C VAL A 179 5.86 14.73 -3.22
N LEU A 180 4.76 14.26 -3.80
CA LEU A 180 3.98 15.00 -4.80
C LEU A 180 2.59 15.32 -4.26
N ARG A 181 2.17 16.58 -4.40
CA ARG A 181 0.83 17.01 -3.99
C ARG A 181 -0.23 16.43 -4.91
N THR A 182 -1.29 15.90 -4.33
CA THR A 182 -2.45 15.33 -5.03
C THR A 182 -3.76 15.75 -4.34
N THR A 183 -4.88 15.12 -4.70
CA THR A 183 -6.17 15.19 -4.01
C THR A 183 -6.56 13.81 -3.49
N PHE A 184 -7.51 13.75 -2.55
CA PHE A 184 -8.05 12.47 -2.09
C PHE A 184 -8.69 11.66 -3.22
N ALA A 185 -9.36 12.32 -4.18
CA ALA A 185 -9.94 11.67 -5.34
C ALA A 185 -8.87 11.10 -6.26
N GLU A 186 -7.90 11.92 -6.68
CA GLU A 186 -6.82 11.48 -7.57
C GLU A 186 -5.99 10.34 -6.94
N GLU A 187 -5.63 10.43 -5.67
CA GLU A 187 -4.93 9.34 -4.98
C GLU A 187 -5.76 8.06 -4.96
N THR A 188 -7.02 8.14 -4.51
CA THR A 188 -7.86 6.96 -4.36
C THR A 188 -8.10 6.28 -5.70
N GLU A 189 -8.49 7.05 -6.71
CA GLU A 189 -8.82 6.52 -8.03
C GLU A 189 -7.60 5.93 -8.74
N THR A 190 -6.46 6.60 -8.67
CA THR A 190 -5.24 6.14 -9.35
C THR A 190 -4.57 4.98 -8.62
N ASP A 191 -4.61 4.93 -7.28
CA ASP A 191 -4.07 3.83 -6.49
C ASP A 191 -4.86 2.54 -6.76
N LEU A 192 -6.19 2.61 -6.63
CA LEU A 192 -7.10 1.50 -6.93
C LEU A 192 -6.97 1.03 -8.39
N PHE A 193 -6.84 1.96 -9.34
CA PHE A 193 -6.63 1.60 -10.74
C PHE A 193 -5.29 0.90 -10.94
N GLY A 194 -4.22 1.45 -10.35
CA GLY A 194 -2.87 0.89 -10.45
C GLY A 194 -2.81 -0.55 -9.95
N GLU A 195 -3.36 -0.84 -8.77
CA GLU A 195 -3.37 -2.20 -8.22
C GLU A 195 -4.25 -3.16 -9.02
N GLN A 196 -5.43 -2.72 -9.51
CA GLN A 196 -6.35 -3.60 -10.25
C GLN A 196 -5.85 -3.88 -11.67
N ALA A 197 -5.42 -2.86 -12.40
CA ALA A 197 -5.12 -2.97 -13.82
C ALA A 197 -3.67 -3.34 -14.14
N VAL A 198 -2.72 -3.03 -13.24
CA VAL A 198 -1.28 -3.17 -13.53
C VAL A 198 -0.53 -3.92 -12.44
N LEU A 199 -0.38 -3.33 -11.25
CA LEU A 199 0.59 -3.75 -10.23
C LEU A 199 0.26 -5.11 -9.61
N CYS A 200 -1.03 -5.41 -9.43
CA CYS A 200 -1.49 -6.68 -8.86
C CYS A 200 -2.27 -7.48 -9.90
N GLY A 201 -3.49 -7.03 -10.25
CA GLY A 201 -4.39 -7.81 -11.12
C GLY A 201 -3.80 -8.08 -12.50
N GLY A 202 -3.33 -7.03 -13.20
CA GLY A 202 -2.72 -7.16 -14.53
C GLY A 202 -1.45 -8.01 -14.54
N LEU A 203 -0.49 -7.72 -13.65
CA LEU A 203 0.78 -8.43 -13.56
C LEU A 203 0.58 -9.92 -13.21
N THR A 204 -0.20 -10.22 -12.18
CA THR A 204 -0.38 -11.62 -11.74
C THR A 204 -1.16 -12.43 -12.77
N ALA A 205 -2.14 -11.83 -13.45
CA ALA A 205 -2.86 -12.47 -14.55
C ALA A 205 -1.96 -12.72 -15.77
N LEU A 206 -1.09 -11.76 -16.14
CA LEU A 206 -0.15 -11.92 -17.26
C LEU A 206 0.85 -13.06 -17.00
N ILE A 207 1.47 -13.07 -15.82
CA ILE A 207 2.40 -14.12 -15.38
C ILE A 207 1.72 -15.48 -15.42
N ARG A 208 0.50 -15.57 -14.87
CA ARG A 208 -0.26 -16.80 -14.82
C ARG A 208 -0.62 -17.31 -16.21
N ALA A 209 -1.12 -16.45 -17.09
CA ALA A 209 -1.47 -16.83 -18.46
C ALA A 209 -0.25 -17.31 -19.25
N GLY A 210 0.91 -16.66 -19.09
CA GLY A 210 2.17 -17.10 -19.70
C GLY A 210 2.60 -18.47 -19.18
N PHE A 211 2.57 -18.67 -17.86
CA PHE A 211 2.90 -19.94 -17.22
C PHE A 211 1.97 -21.07 -17.69
N GLU A 212 0.65 -20.86 -17.65
CA GLU A 212 -0.36 -21.83 -18.08
C GLU A 212 -0.16 -22.20 -19.56
N THR A 213 0.07 -21.21 -20.44
CA THR A 213 0.32 -21.44 -21.88
C THR A 213 1.51 -22.35 -22.12
N LEU A 214 2.62 -22.16 -21.39
CA LEU A 214 3.80 -23.00 -21.55
C LEU A 214 3.58 -24.42 -21.01
N VAL A 215 2.96 -24.56 -19.84
CA VAL A 215 2.68 -25.87 -19.25
C VAL A 215 1.69 -26.67 -20.10
N GLU A 216 0.64 -26.02 -20.60
CA GLU A 216 -0.37 -26.64 -21.49
C GLU A 216 0.25 -27.11 -22.83
N ALA A 217 1.29 -26.41 -23.31
CA ALA A 217 2.05 -26.82 -24.48
C ALA A 217 3.05 -27.96 -24.21
N GLY A 218 3.15 -28.45 -22.97
CA GLY A 218 4.00 -29.58 -22.57
C GLY A 218 5.40 -29.21 -22.13
N TYR A 219 5.70 -27.92 -21.91
CA TYR A 219 6.98 -27.51 -21.33
C TYR A 219 7.05 -27.81 -19.83
N GLN A 220 8.27 -27.92 -19.30
CA GLN A 220 8.49 -28.18 -17.87
C GLN A 220 7.95 -27.01 -17.02
N PRO A 221 7.16 -27.27 -15.96
CA PRO A 221 6.64 -26.22 -15.08
C PRO A 221 7.74 -25.35 -14.44
N GLU A 222 8.90 -25.93 -14.14
CA GLU A 222 10.03 -25.22 -13.57
C GLU A 222 10.60 -24.20 -14.55
N VAL A 223 10.75 -24.58 -15.83
CA VAL A 223 11.17 -23.67 -16.89
C VAL A 223 10.13 -22.56 -17.08
N ALA A 224 8.84 -22.92 -17.14
CA ALA A 224 7.77 -21.93 -17.25
C ALA A 224 7.75 -20.94 -16.07
N TYR A 225 8.07 -21.39 -14.85
CA TYR A 225 8.20 -20.53 -13.69
C TYR A 225 9.36 -19.53 -13.83
N PHE A 226 10.52 -19.99 -14.31
CA PHE A 226 11.66 -19.12 -14.53
C PHE A 226 11.35 -18.03 -15.56
N GLU A 227 10.84 -18.42 -16.72
CA GLU A 227 10.54 -17.54 -17.84
C GLU A 227 9.41 -16.55 -17.52
N CYS A 228 8.33 -17.00 -16.87
CA CYS A 228 7.13 -16.17 -16.71
C CYS A 228 7.08 -15.39 -15.40
N LEU A 229 7.77 -15.82 -14.33
CA LEU A 229 7.73 -15.15 -13.03
C LEU A 229 9.10 -14.72 -12.54
N HIS A 230 10.09 -15.62 -12.50
CA HIS A 230 11.39 -15.30 -11.89
C HIS A 230 12.09 -14.14 -12.60
N GLU A 231 12.20 -14.20 -13.93
CA GLU A 231 12.89 -13.18 -14.73
C GLU A 231 12.15 -11.85 -14.81
N MET A 232 10.83 -11.84 -14.54
CA MET A 232 10.05 -10.60 -14.47
C MET A 232 10.68 -9.57 -13.52
N LYS A 233 11.25 -10.02 -12.40
CA LYS A 233 11.97 -9.13 -11.47
C LYS A 233 13.14 -8.41 -12.16
N LEU A 234 13.93 -9.12 -12.96
CA LEU A 234 15.13 -8.56 -13.59
C LEU A 234 14.75 -7.50 -14.63
N ILE A 235 13.72 -7.77 -15.44
CA ILE A 235 13.19 -6.83 -16.43
C ILE A 235 12.64 -5.58 -15.74
N VAL A 236 11.86 -5.75 -14.66
CA VAL A 236 11.31 -4.63 -13.89
C VAL A 236 12.42 -3.84 -13.18
N ASP A 237 13.48 -4.48 -12.68
CA ASP A 237 14.62 -3.79 -12.07
C ASP A 237 15.34 -2.89 -13.09
N LEU A 238 15.54 -3.36 -14.33
CA LEU A 238 16.11 -2.54 -15.41
C LEU A 238 15.21 -1.35 -15.77
N MET A 239 13.89 -1.58 -15.86
CA MET A 239 12.92 -0.51 -16.09
C MET A 239 12.92 0.51 -14.94
N TYR A 240 13.03 0.04 -13.70
CA TYR A 240 13.11 0.89 -12.52
C TYR A 240 14.39 1.75 -12.53
N GLN A 241 15.52 1.18 -12.96
CA GLN A 241 16.81 1.87 -12.99
C GLN A 241 16.92 2.92 -14.11
N GLY A 242 16.42 2.62 -15.32
CA GLY A 242 16.68 3.47 -16.50
C GLY A 242 15.52 3.58 -17.49
N GLY A 243 14.31 3.17 -17.10
CA GLY A 243 13.13 3.18 -17.95
C GLY A 243 13.14 2.09 -19.02
N MET A 244 12.09 2.07 -19.84
CA MET A 244 11.92 1.07 -20.92
C MET A 244 13.07 1.11 -21.95
N SER A 245 13.66 2.28 -22.19
CA SER A 245 14.80 2.39 -23.11
C SER A 245 16.04 1.68 -22.60
N TYR A 246 16.34 1.77 -21.30
CA TYR A 246 17.48 1.08 -20.71
C TYR A 246 17.25 -0.44 -20.64
N MET A 247 16.03 -0.85 -20.30
CA MET A 247 15.63 -2.25 -20.37
C MET A 247 15.85 -2.82 -21.77
N ARG A 248 15.36 -2.13 -22.83
CA ARG A 248 15.53 -2.57 -24.22
C ARG A 248 16.97 -2.58 -24.70
N TYR A 249 17.77 -1.60 -24.27
CA TYR A 249 19.21 -1.60 -24.51
C TYR A 249 19.93 -2.79 -23.87
N SER A 250 19.40 -3.33 -22.77
CA SER A 250 20.05 -4.39 -21.99
C SER A 250 19.68 -5.81 -22.44
N ILE A 251 18.56 -5.97 -23.16
CA ILE A 251 18.14 -7.26 -23.72
C ILE A 251 18.72 -7.46 -25.13
N SER A 252 18.60 -8.66 -25.69
CA SER A 252 19.06 -8.92 -27.07
C SER A 252 18.14 -8.28 -28.11
N ASP A 253 18.67 -8.00 -29.31
CA ASP A 253 17.88 -7.52 -30.45
C ASP A 253 16.69 -8.44 -30.79
N THR A 254 16.85 -9.74 -30.55
CA THR A 254 15.76 -10.72 -30.74
C THR A 254 14.62 -10.52 -29.73
N ALA A 255 14.95 -10.26 -28.46
CA ALA A 255 13.98 -9.97 -27.42
C ALA A 255 13.31 -8.60 -27.64
N GLU A 256 14.06 -7.57 -28.04
CA GLU A 256 13.52 -6.25 -28.36
C GLU A 256 12.57 -6.30 -29.57
N TYR A 257 12.95 -6.99 -30.65
CA TYR A 257 12.05 -7.23 -31.78
C TYR A 257 10.78 -7.96 -31.34
N GLY A 258 10.92 -9.01 -30.51
CA GLY A 258 9.82 -9.77 -29.93
C GLY A 258 8.84 -8.92 -29.12
N ASP A 259 9.35 -8.01 -28.26
CA ASP A 259 8.58 -7.00 -27.52
C ASP A 259 7.73 -6.16 -28.49
N TYR A 260 8.37 -5.52 -29.47
CA TYR A 260 7.67 -4.61 -30.39
C TYR A 260 6.56 -5.28 -31.20
N VAL A 261 6.76 -6.52 -31.66
CA VAL A 261 5.77 -7.20 -32.52
C VAL A 261 4.70 -7.95 -31.74
N SER A 262 4.99 -8.39 -30.51
CA SER A 262 4.08 -9.23 -29.71
C SER A 262 3.35 -8.46 -28.62
N GLY A 263 3.98 -7.46 -28.01
CA GLY A 263 3.40 -6.63 -26.95
C GLY A 263 2.05 -6.02 -27.33
N PRO A 264 1.92 -5.29 -28.47
CA PRO A 264 0.66 -4.71 -28.92
C PRO A 264 -0.44 -5.74 -29.27
N ARG A 265 -0.07 -7.00 -29.53
CA ARG A 265 -1.04 -8.08 -29.77
C ARG A 265 -1.70 -8.53 -28.47
N LEU A 266 -0.95 -8.54 -27.37
CA LEU A 266 -1.45 -8.83 -26.03
C LEU A 266 -2.17 -7.59 -25.44
N ILE A 267 -1.51 -6.43 -25.43
CA ILE A 267 -2.06 -5.17 -24.92
C ILE A 267 -2.71 -4.37 -26.06
N ASN A 268 -3.79 -4.93 -26.57
CA ASN A 268 -4.57 -4.38 -27.68
C ASN A 268 -5.67 -3.41 -27.21
N GLU A 269 -6.50 -2.92 -28.13
CA GLU A 269 -7.56 -1.96 -27.80
C GLU A 269 -8.65 -2.54 -26.88
N GLN A 270 -8.88 -3.86 -26.90
CA GLN A 270 -9.83 -4.50 -25.97
C GLN A 270 -9.32 -4.41 -24.53
N VAL A 271 -8.03 -4.69 -24.30
CA VAL A 271 -7.40 -4.53 -22.97
C VAL A 271 -7.49 -3.07 -22.52
N ARG A 272 -7.21 -2.11 -23.41
CA ARG A 272 -7.33 -0.68 -23.10
C ARG A 272 -8.76 -0.27 -22.76
N ASN A 273 -9.75 -0.83 -23.46
CA ASN A 273 -11.17 -0.60 -23.14
C ASN A 273 -11.54 -1.17 -21.76
N GLU A 274 -11.04 -2.34 -21.40
CA GLU A 274 -11.30 -2.90 -20.07
C GLU A 274 -10.63 -2.07 -18.97
N MET A 275 -9.40 -1.58 -19.18
CA MET A 275 -8.76 -0.64 -18.26
C MET A 275 -9.61 0.63 -18.07
N ARG A 276 -10.15 1.21 -19.15
CA ARG A 276 -11.06 2.37 -19.05
C ARG A 276 -12.34 2.03 -18.26
N LYS A 277 -12.86 0.81 -18.39
CA LYS A 277 -14.04 0.37 -17.64
C LYS A 277 -13.73 0.18 -16.15
N ILE A 278 -12.61 -0.45 -15.81
CA ILE A 278 -12.12 -0.58 -14.43
C ILE A 278 -12.01 0.80 -13.78
N LEU A 279 -11.38 1.76 -14.47
CA LEU A 279 -11.27 3.14 -13.98
C LEU A 279 -12.65 3.77 -13.73
N ARG A 280 -13.61 3.60 -14.64
CA ARG A 280 -14.98 4.12 -14.44
C ARG A 280 -15.67 3.48 -13.24
N GLU A 281 -15.57 2.16 -13.05
CA GLU A 281 -16.15 1.46 -11.90
C GLU A 281 -15.50 1.88 -10.56
N ILE A 282 -14.27 2.37 -10.58
CA ILE A 282 -13.62 3.00 -9.43
C ILE A 282 -14.22 4.40 -9.21
N GLN A 283 -14.24 5.24 -10.24
CA GLN A 283 -14.70 6.63 -10.18
C GLN A 283 -16.17 6.78 -9.78
N ASP A 284 -17.03 5.90 -10.25
CA ASP A 284 -18.47 5.93 -9.94
C ASP A 284 -18.84 5.21 -8.62
N GLY A 285 -17.85 4.64 -7.92
CA GLY A 285 -18.03 3.95 -6.64
C GLY A 285 -18.57 2.51 -6.74
N THR A 286 -18.70 1.95 -7.95
CA THR A 286 -19.12 0.55 -8.15
C THR A 286 -18.17 -0.42 -7.45
N PHE A 287 -16.86 -0.26 -7.62
CA PHE A 287 -15.86 -1.09 -6.95
C PHE A 287 -15.95 -0.96 -5.43
N ALA A 288 -15.96 0.27 -4.93
CA ALA A 288 -16.03 0.54 -3.49
C ALA A 288 -17.27 -0.11 -2.85
N THR A 289 -18.43 0.04 -3.49
CA THR A 289 -19.68 -0.57 -3.04
C THR A 289 -19.59 -2.09 -2.96
N ARG A 290 -19.08 -2.75 -4.02
CA ARG A 290 -18.89 -4.21 -4.03
C ARG A 290 -17.94 -4.65 -2.91
N TRP A 291 -16.83 -3.94 -2.72
CA TRP A 291 -15.85 -4.29 -1.70
C TRP A 291 -16.39 -4.13 -0.28
N ILE A 292 -17.11 -3.04 -0.01
CA ILE A 292 -17.74 -2.81 1.30
C ILE A 292 -18.77 -3.92 1.60
N LEU A 293 -19.65 -4.24 0.65
CA LEU A 293 -20.66 -5.28 0.83
C LEU A 293 -20.05 -6.67 1.02
N GLU A 294 -19.00 -7.01 0.27
CA GLU A 294 -18.26 -8.27 0.44
C GLU A 294 -17.68 -8.40 1.86
N ASN A 295 -17.16 -7.31 2.43
CA ASN A 295 -16.67 -7.31 3.81
C ASN A 295 -17.79 -7.46 4.84
N GLN A 296 -18.91 -6.76 4.65
CA GLN A 296 -20.09 -6.90 5.52
C GLN A 296 -20.68 -8.32 5.47
N ALA A 297 -20.60 -8.99 4.32
CA ALA A 297 -21.03 -10.37 4.14
C ALA A 297 -20.06 -11.43 4.72
N GLY A 298 -18.93 -11.02 5.31
CA GLY A 298 -17.93 -11.94 5.86
C GLY A 298 -16.93 -12.49 4.84
N ARG A 299 -16.82 -11.86 3.66
CA ARG A 299 -15.82 -12.13 2.61
C ARG A 299 -15.88 -13.52 1.94
N PRO A 300 -17.06 -14.11 1.66
CA PRO A 300 -17.14 -15.47 1.14
C PRO A 300 -16.47 -15.64 -0.25
N ALA A 301 -16.74 -14.73 -1.19
CA ALA A 301 -16.20 -14.79 -2.54
C ALA A 301 -14.70 -14.53 -2.51
N PHE A 302 -14.27 -13.54 -1.74
CA PHE A 302 -12.85 -13.19 -1.59
C PHE A 302 -12.03 -14.33 -0.98
N GLN A 303 -12.55 -15.02 0.03
CA GLN A 303 -11.85 -16.18 0.61
C GLN A 303 -11.82 -17.37 -0.35
N ALA A 304 -12.85 -17.57 -1.18
CA ALA A 304 -12.83 -18.60 -2.23
C ALA A 304 -11.77 -18.29 -3.30
N MET A 305 -11.71 -17.04 -3.78
CA MET A 305 -10.68 -16.57 -4.71
C MET A 305 -9.28 -16.78 -4.15
N ARG A 306 -9.05 -16.42 -2.88
CA ARG A 306 -7.76 -16.62 -2.21
C ARG A 306 -7.35 -18.09 -2.14
N ARG A 307 -8.27 -18.99 -1.77
CA ARG A 307 -7.98 -20.44 -1.71
C ARG A 307 -7.60 -20.99 -3.09
N SER A 308 -8.35 -20.61 -4.12
CA SER A 308 -8.09 -21.07 -5.49
C SER A 308 -6.72 -20.60 -5.99
N ASN A 309 -6.37 -19.33 -5.79
CA ASN A 309 -5.07 -18.81 -6.22
C ASN A 309 -3.90 -19.43 -5.44
N ALA A 310 -4.05 -19.67 -4.13
CA ALA A 310 -3.01 -20.32 -3.33
C ALA A 310 -2.74 -21.79 -3.70
N GLN A 311 -3.68 -22.44 -4.39
CA GLN A 311 -3.57 -23.82 -4.83
C GLN A 311 -3.01 -23.95 -6.25
N HIS A 312 -2.81 -22.84 -6.97
CA HIS A 312 -2.33 -22.84 -8.33
C HIS A 312 -0.95 -23.49 -8.46
N GLN A 313 -0.69 -24.20 -9.55
CA GLN A 313 0.57 -24.96 -9.76
C GLN A 313 1.81 -24.06 -9.66
N ILE A 314 1.73 -22.82 -10.15
CA ILE A 314 2.82 -21.83 -10.09
C ILE A 314 3.29 -21.56 -8.64
N GLU A 315 2.38 -21.62 -7.66
CA GLU A 315 2.70 -21.40 -6.25
C GLU A 315 3.41 -22.61 -5.64
N GLN A 316 3.02 -23.83 -6.05
CA GLN A 316 3.63 -25.08 -5.60
C GLN A 316 5.08 -25.17 -6.09
N ILE A 317 5.27 -25.09 -7.41
CA ILE A 317 6.60 -25.11 -8.05
C ILE A 317 7.45 -23.94 -7.59
N GLY A 318 6.86 -22.74 -7.52
CA GLY A 318 7.58 -21.56 -7.07
C GLY A 318 8.08 -21.65 -5.62
N SER A 319 7.34 -22.30 -4.72
CA SER A 319 7.78 -22.50 -3.34
C SER A 319 9.02 -23.38 -3.27
N GLU A 320 9.05 -24.47 -4.03
CA GLU A 320 10.18 -25.40 -4.10
C GLU A 320 11.41 -24.74 -4.71
N LEU A 321 11.24 -24.05 -5.84
CA LEU A 321 12.33 -23.35 -6.52
C LEU A 321 12.94 -22.24 -5.66
N ARG A 322 12.11 -21.41 -5.02
CA ARG A 322 12.60 -20.33 -4.14
C ARG A 322 13.35 -20.87 -2.91
N ALA A 323 12.99 -22.04 -2.40
CA ALA A 323 13.71 -22.68 -1.29
C ALA A 323 15.14 -23.08 -1.66
N MET A 324 15.42 -23.32 -2.94
CA MET A 324 16.75 -23.66 -3.46
C MET A 324 17.61 -22.43 -3.79
N MET A 325 17.08 -21.21 -3.65
CA MET A 325 17.76 -19.96 -3.98
C MET A 325 18.27 -19.25 -2.71
N PRO A 326 19.53 -19.45 -2.30
CA PRO A 326 20.03 -19.00 -0.99
C PRO A 326 19.98 -17.48 -0.79
N TRP A 327 19.94 -16.70 -1.88
CA TRP A 327 19.87 -15.24 -1.82
C TRP A 327 18.46 -14.70 -1.51
N LEU A 328 17.39 -15.50 -1.64
CA LEU A 328 16.01 -15.01 -1.52
C LEU A 328 15.46 -14.96 -0.08
N LYS A 329 16.14 -15.56 0.92
CA LYS A 329 15.63 -15.68 2.31
C LYS A 329 14.12 -15.98 2.34
N PRO A 330 13.70 -17.15 1.82
CA PRO A 330 12.30 -17.42 1.51
C PRO A 330 11.39 -17.24 2.74
N VAL A 331 10.26 -16.58 2.53
CA VAL A 331 9.25 -16.38 3.57
C VAL A 331 8.40 -17.65 3.65
N ASP A 332 8.62 -18.45 4.68
CA ASP A 332 7.94 -19.75 4.87
C ASP A 332 6.55 -19.58 5.51
N LYS A 333 5.76 -18.64 4.98
CA LYS A 333 4.38 -18.40 5.39
C LYS A 333 3.48 -18.65 4.21
N ARG A 334 2.99 -19.89 4.08
CA ARG A 334 1.67 -20.08 3.45
C ARG A 334 0.74 -19.15 4.23
N PRO A 335 0.04 -18.20 3.59
CA PRO A 335 -0.91 -17.38 4.32
C PRO A 335 -1.85 -18.35 5.03
N GLU A 336 -1.88 -18.30 6.37
CA GLU A 336 -2.97 -18.90 7.12
C GLU A 336 -4.23 -18.41 6.40
N ILE A 337 -4.99 -19.34 5.83
CA ILE A 337 -6.34 -19.03 5.36
C ILE A 337 -7.07 -18.68 6.64
N ALA A 338 -7.00 -17.40 7.02
CA ALA A 338 -7.52 -16.93 8.28
C ALA A 338 -9.00 -17.28 8.27
N GLY A 339 -9.36 -18.30 9.05
CA GLY A 339 -10.74 -18.52 9.44
C GLY A 339 -11.27 -17.24 10.07
N PRO A 340 -12.60 -17.06 10.11
CA PRO A 340 -13.20 -15.83 10.61
C PRO A 340 -12.59 -15.50 11.97
N THR A 341 -11.88 -14.38 12.05
CA THR A 341 -11.46 -13.78 13.31
C THR A 341 -12.73 -13.56 14.11
N LYS A 342 -12.95 -14.42 15.11
CA LYS A 342 -14.01 -14.21 16.09
C LYS A 342 -13.67 -12.91 16.83
N LYS A 343 -14.52 -11.91 16.57
CA LYS A 343 -14.81 -10.68 17.32
C LYS A 343 -13.62 -9.93 17.93
#